data_AF-A0AAU4ZYL9-F1
#
_entry.id   AF-A0AAU4ZYL9-F1
#
_cell.length_a   1.000
_cell.length_b   1.000
_cell.length_c   1.000
_cell.angle_alpha   90.00
_cell.angle_beta   90.00
_cell.angle_gamma   90.00
#
_symmetry.space_group_name_H-M   'P 1'
#
loop_
_entity.id
_entity.type
_entity.pdbx_description
1 polymer ?
#
loop_
_entity_poly.entity_id
_entity_poly.type
_entity_poly.pdbx_seq_one_letter_code
_entity_poly.pdbx_strand_id
1 'polypeptide(L)'
;MSAAEDTPEVPELDAAPLSKWERLAASLSGAALSGAGVAAVFVTSNQAGSVALLLVGVVLLIMGINGSPLTRARYQDYELFMTRRRRQIVASIEQDSPEEARQALQVLTTVDPGASRDPLVAHVSAAVLEREVINRLTVLFPTTSFAAGPGDMGLDAVVPTPNGTIGVQVKGGSTPLSGLELRNLVLAASRARVPAAPAGVDALLVVTNKPLPTNLPRRVREMSASLPTAVVRWVDEQDDQALDAKIQELTRRISPPE
;
A
#
# COMPACT_ATOMS: atom_id res chain seq x y z
N MET A 1 22.10 35.08 -21.52
CA MET A 1 22.05 35.90 -20.28
C MET A 1 20.59 36.05 -19.93
N SER A 2 20.06 35.15 -19.09
CA SER A 2 18.65 35.18 -18.68
C SER A 2 18.58 35.97 -17.38
N ALA A 3 17.85 37.08 -17.38
CA ALA A 3 17.58 37.87 -16.19
C ALA A 3 16.78 37.00 -15.21
N ALA A 4 17.36 36.73 -14.04
CA ALA A 4 16.64 36.12 -12.93
C ALA A 4 15.59 37.13 -12.48
N GLU A 5 14.32 36.76 -12.62
CA GLU A 5 13.17 37.51 -12.18
C GLU A 5 13.14 37.42 -10.64
N ASP A 6 13.65 38.48 -10.00
CA ASP A 6 13.72 38.65 -8.55
C ASP A 6 12.29 38.70 -8.00
N THR A 7 11.80 37.54 -7.54
CA THR A 7 10.46 37.43 -6.99
C THR A 7 10.51 38.07 -5.60
N PRO A 8 9.75 39.15 -5.33
CA PRO A 8 9.83 39.83 -4.04
C PRO A 8 9.54 38.84 -2.91
N GLU A 9 10.51 38.65 -2.02
CA GLU A 9 10.30 37.92 -0.76
C GLU A 9 9.14 38.60 -0.03
N VAL A 10 7.99 37.92 0.00
CA VAL A 10 6.87 38.36 0.82
C VAL A 10 7.35 38.27 2.26
N PRO A 11 7.41 39.38 3.03
CA PRO A 11 7.88 39.34 4.39
C PRO A 11 6.99 38.37 5.18
N GLU A 12 7.58 37.28 5.67
CA GLU A 12 6.91 36.36 6.57
C GLU A 12 6.47 37.16 7.79
N LEU A 13 5.16 37.40 7.90
CA LEU A 13 4.59 38.04 9.07
C LEU A 13 4.80 37.09 10.25
N ASP A 14 5.77 37.45 11.10
CA ASP A 14 6.06 36.70 12.30
C ASP A 14 4.87 36.73 13.24
N ALA A 15 4.08 35.65 13.24
CA ALA A 15 2.97 35.50 14.15
C ALA A 15 3.50 35.50 15.60
N ALA A 16 3.08 36.50 16.37
CA ALA A 16 3.48 36.66 17.75
C ALA A 16 3.00 35.47 18.61
N PRO A 17 3.81 35.04 19.61
CA PRO A 17 3.40 33.98 20.55
C PRO A 17 2.14 34.37 21.33
N LEU A 18 1.32 33.37 21.69
CA LEU A 18 0.08 33.61 22.45
C LEU A 18 0.41 34.21 23.82
N SER A 19 -0.34 35.23 24.20
CA SER A 19 -0.30 35.81 25.53
C SER A 19 -0.74 34.79 26.59
N LYS A 20 -0.31 34.99 27.83
CA LYS A 20 -0.67 34.10 28.96
C LYS A 20 -2.19 33.96 29.13
N TRP A 21 -2.94 35.02 28.83
CA TRP A 21 -4.40 35.02 28.92
C TRP A 21 -5.05 34.23 27.78
N GLU A 22 -4.54 34.34 26.57
CA GLU A 22 -5.01 33.52 25.43
C GLU A 22 -4.73 32.03 25.67
N ARG A 23 -3.57 31.68 26.27
CA ARG A 23 -3.26 30.29 26.65
C ARG A 23 -4.20 29.73 27.71
N LEU A 24 -4.55 30.55 28.70
CA LEU A 24 -5.51 30.17 29.73
C LEU A 24 -6.91 29.98 29.12
N ALA A 25 -7.35 30.92 28.28
CA ALA A 25 -8.64 30.87 27.60
C ALA A 25 -8.75 29.65 26.67
N ALA A 26 -7.70 29.36 25.91
CA ALA A 26 -7.62 28.17 25.04
C ALA A 26 -7.66 26.87 25.87
N SER A 27 -6.89 26.79 26.96
CA SER A 27 -6.88 25.62 27.86
C SER A 27 -8.26 25.37 28.48
N LEU A 28 -8.91 26.41 29.00
CA LEU A 28 -10.24 26.31 29.61
C LEU A 28 -11.30 25.92 28.58
N SER A 29 -11.26 26.54 27.40
CA SER A 29 -12.19 26.22 26.31
C SER A 29 -11.99 24.78 25.81
N GLY A 30 -10.74 24.35 25.65
CA GLY A 30 -10.39 22.99 25.26
C GLY A 30 -10.85 21.94 26.27
N ALA A 31 -10.64 22.18 27.56
CA ALA A 31 -11.12 21.30 28.63
C ALA A 31 -12.66 21.22 28.65
N ALA A 32 -13.35 22.36 28.53
CA ALA A 32 -14.81 22.40 28.50
C ALA A 32 -15.38 21.64 27.29
N LEU A 33 -14.84 21.86 26.09
CA LEU A 33 -15.27 21.18 24.87
C LEU A 33 -14.96 19.68 24.88
N SER A 34 -13.81 19.28 25.41
CA SER A 34 -13.45 17.87 25.54
C SER A 34 -14.38 17.15 26.54
N GLY A 35 -14.65 17.78 27.68
CA GLY A 35 -15.62 17.27 28.66
C GLY A 35 -17.03 17.15 28.08
N ALA A 36 -17.49 18.19 27.36
CA ALA A 36 -18.78 18.18 26.66
C ALA A 36 -18.83 17.09 25.57
N GLY A 37 -17.76 16.92 24.79
CA GLY A 37 -17.65 15.88 23.76
C GLY A 37 -17.75 14.47 24.36
N VAL A 38 -17.00 14.18 25.43
CA VAL A 38 -17.07 12.89 26.14
C VAL A 38 -18.48 12.64 26.69
N ALA A 39 -19.08 13.62 27.36
CA ALA A 39 -20.44 13.50 27.88
C ALA A 39 -21.46 13.25 26.75
N ALA A 40 -21.31 13.94 25.62
CA ALA A 40 -22.19 13.81 24.47
C ALA A 40 -22.14 12.41 23.80
N VAL A 41 -21.01 11.70 23.88
CA VAL A 41 -20.92 10.30 23.41
C VAL A 41 -21.87 9.39 24.21
N PHE A 42 -22.06 9.66 25.50
CA PHE A 42 -22.94 8.86 26.36
C PHE A 42 -24.40 9.32 26.32
N VAL A 43 -24.65 10.61 26.09
CA VAL A 43 -26.01 11.18 26.12
C VAL A 43 -26.69 11.16 24.75
N THR A 44 -25.91 11.26 23.67
CA THR A 44 -26.48 11.47 22.32
C THR A 44 -26.24 10.26 21.40
N SER A 45 -27.20 10.01 20.52
CA SER A 45 -27.04 9.04 19.42
C SER A 45 -26.27 9.62 18.23
N ASN A 46 -25.93 10.91 18.26
CA ASN A 46 -25.27 11.61 17.16
C ASN A 46 -23.75 11.55 17.29
N GLN A 47 -23.19 10.44 16.81
CA GLN A 47 -21.76 10.15 16.88
C GLN A 47 -20.91 11.18 16.13
N ALA A 48 -21.42 11.78 15.06
CA ALA A 48 -20.65 12.75 14.26
C ALA A 48 -20.40 14.07 15.03
N GLY A 49 -21.41 14.56 15.75
CA GLY A 49 -21.30 15.81 16.52
C GLY A 49 -20.39 15.68 17.74
N SER A 50 -20.47 14.57 18.47
CA SER A 50 -19.65 14.32 19.65
C SER A 50 -18.17 14.15 19.32
N VAL A 51 -17.85 13.46 18.21
CA VAL A 51 -16.47 13.29 17.74
C VAL A 51 -15.86 14.63 17.32
N ALA A 52 -16.61 15.48 16.62
CA ALA A 52 -16.15 16.80 16.22
C ALA A 52 -15.82 17.70 17.43
N LEU A 53 -16.68 17.73 18.45
CA LEU A 53 -16.44 18.51 19.68
C LEU A 53 -15.21 18.02 20.45
N LEU A 54 -15.02 16.70 20.52
CA LEU A 54 -13.86 16.10 21.17
C LEU A 54 -12.56 16.47 20.44
N LEU A 55 -12.54 16.39 19.10
CA LEU A 55 -11.38 16.77 18.29
C LEU A 55 -11.02 18.24 18.45
N VAL A 56 -12.02 19.14 18.37
CA VAL A 56 -11.79 20.59 18.57
C VAL A 56 -11.28 20.88 19.99
N GLY A 57 -11.83 20.20 21.00
CA GLY A 57 -11.37 20.32 22.39
C GLY A 57 -9.91 19.93 22.57
N VAL A 58 -9.49 18.79 22.00
CA VAL A 58 -8.10 18.32 22.03
C VAL A 58 -7.15 19.31 21.35
N VAL A 59 -7.53 19.84 20.18
CA VAL A 59 -6.72 20.83 19.45
C VAL A 59 -6.49 22.09 20.28
N LEU A 60 -7.54 22.62 20.93
CA LEU A 60 -7.43 23.80 21.78
C LEU A 60 -6.61 23.56 23.06
N LEU A 61 -6.69 22.36 23.64
CA LEU A 61 -5.84 21.94 24.75
C LEU A 61 -4.35 21.93 24.35
N ILE A 62 -4.04 21.38 23.18
CA ILE A 62 -2.67 21.37 22.63
C ILE A 62 -2.17 22.81 22.41
N MET A 63 -3.01 23.70 21.86
CA MET A 63 -2.68 25.14 21.74
C MET A 63 -2.37 25.78 23.09
N GLY A 64 -3.20 25.53 24.10
CA GLY A 64 -3.04 26.10 25.44
C GLY A 64 -1.73 25.66 26.10
N ILE A 65 -1.41 24.36 26.00
CA ILE A 65 -0.19 23.77 26.56
C ILE A 65 1.05 24.33 25.84
N ASN A 66 1.07 24.29 24.50
CA ASN A 66 2.25 24.67 23.71
C ASN A 66 2.45 26.19 23.60
N GLY A 67 1.39 26.99 23.73
CA GLY A 67 1.46 28.45 23.63
C GLY A 67 1.70 28.99 22.22
N SER A 68 1.61 28.13 21.20
CA SER A 68 1.70 28.50 19.79
C SER A 68 0.35 28.29 19.10
N PRO A 69 -0.11 29.23 18.26
CA PRO A 69 -1.31 29.01 17.45
C PRO A 69 -1.03 27.96 16.37
N LEU A 70 -1.97 27.03 16.11
CA LEU A 70 -1.83 25.97 15.10
C LEU A 70 -1.58 26.50 13.69
N THR A 71 -1.85 27.79 13.45
CA THR A 71 -1.56 28.43 12.17
C THR A 71 -0.08 28.35 11.80
N ARG A 72 0.82 28.10 12.77
CA ARG A 72 2.28 28.04 12.57
C ARG A 72 2.97 26.83 13.20
N ALA A 73 2.23 25.81 13.64
CA ALA A 73 2.83 24.51 13.98
C ALA A 73 3.31 23.86 12.67
N ARG A 74 4.53 24.27 12.31
CA ARG A 74 5.25 24.14 11.06
C ARG A 74 4.78 23.00 10.17
N TYR A 75 4.25 23.36 9.00
CA TYR A 75 4.11 22.44 7.88
C TYR A 75 5.42 21.67 7.64
N GLN A 76 6.57 22.36 7.76
CA GLN A 76 7.90 21.76 7.63
C GLN A 76 8.30 20.81 8.78
N ASP A 77 8.02 21.12 10.05
CA ASP A 77 8.35 20.18 11.15
C ASP A 77 7.40 18.98 11.15
N TYR A 78 6.15 19.19 10.76
CA TYR A 78 5.18 18.11 10.61
C TYR A 78 5.58 17.17 9.48
N GLU A 79 6.03 17.71 8.34
CA GLU A 79 6.61 16.92 7.25
C GLU A 79 7.85 16.13 7.69
N LEU A 80 8.75 16.75 8.47
CA LEU A 80 9.93 16.06 9.01
C LEU A 80 9.56 14.97 10.02
N PHE A 81 8.62 15.25 10.92
CA PHE A 81 8.12 14.27 11.90
C PHE A 81 7.43 13.10 11.20
N MET A 82 6.55 13.37 10.23
CA MET A 82 5.87 12.33 9.46
C MET A 82 6.83 11.54 8.57
N THR A 83 7.88 12.17 8.04
CA THR A 83 8.94 11.45 7.32
C THR A 83 9.71 10.50 8.23
N ARG A 84 10.07 10.94 9.46
CA ARG A 84 10.72 10.05 10.44
C ARG A 84 9.79 8.92 10.88
N ARG A 85 8.52 9.23 11.15
CA ARG A 85 7.52 8.24 11.56
C ARG A 85 7.23 7.22 10.45
N ARG A 86 7.13 7.65 9.19
CA ARG A 86 7.04 6.75 8.02
C ARG A 86 8.19 5.77 7.99
N ARG A 87 9.43 6.23 8.13
CA ARG A 87 10.62 5.35 8.16
C ARG A 87 10.60 4.37 9.33
N GLN A 88 10.15 4.80 10.50
CA GLN A 88 10.04 3.91 11.67
C GLN A 88 9.00 2.80 11.45
N ILE A 89 7.82 3.15 10.91
CA ILE A 89 6.77 2.18 10.58
C ILE A 89 7.25 1.22 9.48
N VAL A 90 7.92 1.74 8.45
CA VAL A 90 8.51 0.92 7.39
C VAL A 90 9.55 -0.08 7.95
N ALA A 91 10.39 0.35 8.89
CA ALA A 91 11.40 -0.51 9.49
C ALA A 91 10.79 -1.61 10.38
N SER A 92 9.62 -1.38 11.01
CA SER A 92 8.95 -2.43 11.80
C SER A 92 8.24 -3.44 10.90
N ILE A 93 7.67 -3.00 9.77
CA ILE A 93 6.93 -3.86 8.83
C ILE A 93 7.75 -5.07 8.34
N GLU A 94 9.07 -4.92 8.21
CA GLU A 94 9.93 -6.04 7.82
C GLU A 94 9.91 -7.20 8.84
N GLN A 95 9.67 -6.89 10.12
CA GLN A 95 9.66 -7.84 11.24
C GLN A 95 8.25 -8.36 11.56
N ASP A 96 7.23 -7.59 11.19
CA ASP A 96 5.83 -7.89 11.48
C ASP A 96 5.29 -9.06 10.61
N SER A 97 4.18 -9.65 11.06
CA SER A 97 3.40 -10.55 10.21
C SER A 97 2.82 -9.76 9.01
N PRO A 98 2.61 -10.38 7.84
CA PRO A 98 2.05 -9.68 6.68
C PRO A 98 0.72 -8.99 6.97
N GLU A 99 -0.12 -9.62 7.80
CA GLU A 99 -1.42 -9.09 8.21
C GLU A 99 -1.29 -7.84 9.09
N GLU A 100 -0.39 -7.85 10.08
CA GLU A 100 -0.09 -6.68 10.91
C GLU A 100 0.52 -5.55 10.08
N ALA A 101 1.43 -5.87 9.16
CA ALA A 101 2.04 -4.92 8.26
C ALA A 101 1.01 -4.23 7.37
N ARG A 102 0.05 -4.98 6.81
CA ARG A 102 -1.06 -4.43 6.03
C ARG A 102 -1.93 -3.49 6.87
N GLN A 103 -2.28 -3.87 8.10
CA GLN A 103 -3.04 -3.01 9.01
C GLN A 103 -2.27 -1.73 9.34
N ALA A 104 -0.96 -1.82 9.59
CA ALA A 104 -0.11 -0.67 9.83
C ALA A 104 -0.06 0.28 8.63
N LEU A 105 0.04 -0.26 7.40
CA LEU A 105 -0.04 0.52 6.16
C LEU A 105 -1.41 1.18 5.95
N GLN A 106 -2.51 0.49 6.31
CA GLN A 106 -3.86 1.06 6.24
C GLN A 106 -4.04 2.21 7.23
N VAL A 107 -3.56 2.07 8.46
CA VAL A 107 -3.56 3.14 9.45
C VAL A 107 -2.71 4.32 8.97
N LEU A 108 -1.51 4.05 8.43
CA LEU A 108 -0.61 5.07 7.92
C LEU A 108 -1.26 5.87 6.79
N THR A 109 -1.88 5.21 5.82
CA THR A 109 -2.56 5.88 4.69
C THR A 109 -3.83 6.61 5.11
N THR A 110 -4.50 6.19 6.18
CA THR A 110 -5.65 6.89 6.76
C THR A 110 -5.22 8.18 7.46
N VAL A 111 -4.10 8.15 8.19
CA VAL A 111 -3.56 9.32 8.91
C VAL A 111 -2.83 10.28 7.98
N ASP A 112 -2.10 9.77 7.00
CA ASP A 112 -1.37 10.52 5.98
C ASP A 112 -1.67 9.97 4.58
N PRO A 113 -2.71 10.50 3.90
CA PRO A 113 -3.03 10.10 2.53
C PRO A 113 -1.87 10.33 1.54
N GLY A 114 -0.97 11.28 1.84
CA GLY A 114 0.23 11.55 1.07
C GLY A 114 1.25 10.42 1.09
N ALA A 115 1.23 9.57 2.13
CA ALA A 115 2.11 8.41 2.24
C ALA A 115 1.97 7.44 1.07
N SER A 116 0.79 7.34 0.44
CA SER A 116 0.56 6.48 -0.73
C SER A 116 1.39 6.86 -1.97
N ARG A 117 1.90 8.10 -2.02
CA ARG A 117 2.76 8.61 -3.11
C ARG A 117 4.25 8.48 -2.78
N ASP A 118 4.59 8.10 -1.55
CA ASP A 118 5.97 7.90 -1.13
C ASP A 118 6.53 6.61 -1.77
N PRO A 119 7.63 6.68 -2.55
CA PRO A 119 8.25 5.50 -3.15
C PRO A 119 8.60 4.41 -2.14
N LEU A 120 9.00 4.78 -0.93
CA LEU A 120 9.35 3.83 0.13
C LEU A 120 8.11 3.07 0.61
N VAL A 121 7.00 3.77 0.84
CA VAL A 121 5.73 3.17 1.26
C VAL A 121 5.16 2.29 0.14
N ALA A 122 5.26 2.72 -1.12
CA ALA A 122 4.84 1.92 -2.27
C ALA A 122 5.65 0.62 -2.39
N HIS A 123 6.97 0.69 -2.17
CA HIS A 123 7.84 -0.49 -2.17
C HIS A 123 7.47 -1.48 -1.06
N VAL A 124 7.30 -0.98 0.17
CA VAL A 124 6.93 -1.79 1.33
C VAL A 124 5.54 -2.40 1.16
N SER A 125 4.57 -1.63 0.65
CA SER A 125 3.24 -2.14 0.35
C SER A 125 3.27 -3.26 -0.70
N ALA A 126 4.14 -3.16 -1.70
CA ALA A 126 4.32 -4.24 -2.68
C ALA A 126 4.95 -5.50 -2.05
N ALA A 127 5.94 -5.34 -1.17
CA ALA A 127 6.57 -6.46 -0.46
C ALA A 127 5.61 -7.15 0.52
N VAL A 128 4.74 -6.40 1.20
CA VAL A 128 3.69 -6.96 2.06
C VAL A 128 2.70 -7.78 1.23
N LEU A 129 2.22 -7.22 0.11
CA LEU A 129 1.33 -7.95 -0.81
C LEU A 129 1.97 -9.25 -1.32
N GLU A 130 3.26 -9.19 -1.69
CA GLU A 130 4.00 -10.38 -2.15
C GLU A 130 4.02 -11.47 -1.08
N ARG A 131 4.38 -11.12 0.16
CA ARG A 131 4.37 -12.06 1.30
C ARG A 131 2.97 -12.64 1.56
N GLU A 132 1.93 -11.82 1.52
CA GLU A 132 0.55 -12.28 1.71
C GLU A 132 0.15 -13.28 0.60
N VAL A 133 0.36 -12.93 -0.67
CA VAL A 133 0.04 -13.80 -1.81
C VAL A 133 0.82 -15.12 -1.73
N ILE A 134 2.12 -15.06 -1.40
CA ILE A 134 2.98 -16.24 -1.20
C ILE A 134 2.42 -17.15 -0.09
N ASN A 135 2.05 -16.57 1.06
CA ASN A 135 1.46 -17.32 2.15
C ASN A 135 0.14 -17.99 1.71
N ARG A 136 -0.74 -17.26 1.01
CA ARG A 136 -2.00 -17.84 0.49
C ARG A 136 -1.76 -18.94 -0.52
N LEU A 137 -0.80 -18.77 -1.44
CA LEU A 137 -0.43 -19.81 -2.40
C LEU A 137 0.09 -21.06 -1.70
N THR A 138 0.88 -20.91 -0.63
CA THR A 138 1.32 -22.07 0.18
C THR A 138 0.15 -22.82 0.80
N VAL A 139 -0.85 -22.09 1.30
CA VAL A 139 -2.04 -22.67 1.93
C VAL A 139 -2.91 -23.40 0.91
N LEU A 140 -3.17 -22.76 -0.24
CA LEU A 140 -4.03 -23.31 -1.31
C LEU A 140 -3.32 -24.42 -2.10
N PHE A 141 -2.01 -24.29 -2.28
CA PHE A 141 -1.17 -25.19 -3.09
C PHE A 141 0.12 -25.52 -2.30
N PRO A 142 0.10 -26.53 -1.41
CA PRO A 142 1.22 -26.84 -0.51
C PRO A 142 2.55 -27.19 -1.18
N THR A 143 2.53 -27.50 -2.48
CA THR A 143 3.73 -27.76 -3.29
C THR A 143 4.36 -26.50 -3.89
N THR A 144 3.80 -25.31 -3.60
CA THR A 144 4.34 -24.03 -4.06
C THR A 144 5.75 -23.83 -3.52
N SER A 145 6.66 -23.44 -4.41
CA SER A 145 8.03 -23.07 -4.06
C SER A 145 8.27 -21.58 -4.30
N PHE A 146 9.01 -20.95 -3.39
CA PHE A 146 9.33 -19.52 -3.43
C PHE A 146 10.75 -19.31 -3.91
N ALA A 147 10.93 -18.39 -4.85
CA ALA A 147 12.25 -18.00 -5.30
C ALA A 147 12.64 -16.70 -4.59
N ALA A 148 13.01 -16.78 -3.31
CA ALA A 148 13.51 -15.62 -2.58
C ALA A 148 15.00 -15.39 -2.92
N GLY A 149 15.35 -14.19 -3.38
CA GLY A 149 16.72 -13.72 -3.48
C GLY A 149 17.19 -13.33 -4.89
N PRO A 150 18.49 -12.98 -5.06
CA PRO A 150 19.06 -12.41 -6.29
C PRO A 150 19.10 -13.36 -7.52
N GLY A 151 18.26 -14.39 -7.55
CA GLY A 151 18.11 -15.36 -8.64
C GLY A 151 16.66 -15.75 -8.92
N ASP A 152 15.69 -14.93 -8.49
CA ASP A 152 14.26 -15.15 -8.76
C ASP A 152 13.92 -15.18 -10.26
N MET A 153 14.84 -14.67 -11.10
CA MET A 153 14.68 -14.55 -12.56
C MET A 153 13.35 -13.87 -12.93
N GLY A 154 12.82 -13.04 -12.03
CA GLY A 154 11.54 -12.36 -12.14
C GLY A 154 10.30 -13.18 -11.77
N LEU A 155 10.42 -14.34 -11.13
CA LEU A 155 9.28 -15.11 -10.60
C LEU A 155 9.30 -15.10 -9.07
N ASP A 156 8.20 -14.68 -8.45
CA ASP A 156 8.12 -14.58 -6.99
C ASP A 156 7.74 -15.92 -6.36
N ALA A 157 6.97 -16.74 -7.09
CA ALA A 157 6.65 -18.11 -6.71
C ALA A 157 6.49 -19.01 -7.94
N VAL A 158 6.49 -20.32 -7.69
CA VAL A 158 6.24 -21.35 -8.69
C VAL A 158 5.26 -22.36 -8.10
N VAL A 159 4.18 -22.64 -8.83
CA VAL A 159 3.14 -23.59 -8.46
C VAL A 159 3.24 -24.81 -9.39
N PRO A 160 3.72 -25.96 -8.90
CA PRO A 160 3.69 -27.20 -9.65
C PRO A 160 2.25 -27.69 -9.84
N THR A 161 1.92 -28.14 -11.04
CA THR A 161 0.61 -28.72 -11.38
C THR A 161 0.80 -30.08 -12.04
N PRO A 162 -0.25 -30.93 -12.14
CA PRO A 162 -0.13 -32.22 -12.82
C PRO A 162 0.31 -32.15 -14.28
N ASN A 163 0.03 -31.03 -14.97
CA ASN A 163 0.30 -30.87 -16.40
C ASN A 163 1.60 -30.08 -16.67
N GLY A 164 2.21 -29.48 -15.65
CA GLY A 164 3.36 -28.60 -15.82
C GLY A 164 3.46 -27.57 -14.72
N THR A 165 4.18 -26.49 -14.96
CA THR A 165 4.60 -25.54 -13.94
C THR A 165 4.06 -24.14 -14.22
N ILE A 166 3.39 -23.53 -13.24
CA ILE A 166 2.91 -22.15 -13.33
C ILE A 166 3.90 -21.23 -12.60
N GLY A 167 4.53 -20.32 -13.31
CA GLY A 167 5.25 -19.20 -12.71
C GLY A 167 4.27 -18.16 -12.18
N VAL A 168 4.55 -17.60 -11.01
CA VAL A 168 3.73 -16.56 -10.40
C VAL A 168 4.56 -15.29 -10.25
N GLN A 169 3.96 -14.17 -10.63
CA GLN A 169 4.54 -12.85 -10.38
C GLN A 169 3.53 -11.91 -9.74
N VAL A 170 3.89 -11.33 -8.62
CA VAL A 170 3.13 -10.39 -7.82
C VAL A 170 3.55 -8.97 -8.18
N LYS A 171 2.57 -8.09 -8.39
CA LYS A 171 2.78 -6.67 -8.66
C LYS A 171 1.88 -5.81 -7.79
N GLY A 172 2.48 -5.13 -6.82
CA GLY A 172 1.81 -4.10 -6.01
C GLY A 172 1.83 -2.72 -6.66
N GLY A 173 0.82 -1.89 -6.39
CA GLY A 173 0.86 -0.46 -6.67
C GLY A 173 -0.52 0.19 -6.89
N SER A 174 -0.51 1.52 -7.04
CA SER A 174 -1.71 2.32 -7.29
C SER A 174 -1.97 2.60 -8.77
N THR A 175 -0.94 2.49 -9.61
CA THR A 175 -1.05 2.70 -11.06
C THR A 175 -1.60 1.46 -11.75
N PRO A 176 -2.50 1.60 -12.74
CA PRO A 176 -3.03 0.44 -13.47
C PRO A 176 -1.93 -0.37 -14.14
N LEU A 177 -2.07 -1.70 -14.16
CA LEU A 177 -1.11 -2.61 -14.81
C LEU A 177 -1.01 -2.28 -16.31
N SER A 178 0.14 -1.77 -16.74
CA SER A 178 0.32 -1.36 -18.13
C SER A 178 0.52 -2.57 -19.07
N GLY A 179 0.19 -2.40 -20.35
CA GLY A 179 0.41 -3.47 -21.33
C GLY A 179 1.90 -3.74 -21.61
N LEU A 180 2.73 -2.70 -21.52
CA LEU A 180 4.19 -2.84 -21.62
C LEU A 180 4.75 -3.60 -20.42
N GLU A 181 4.29 -3.28 -19.20
CA GLU A 181 4.64 -4.02 -18.00
C GLU A 181 4.27 -5.49 -18.14
N LEU A 182 2.99 -5.80 -18.44
CA LEU A 182 2.55 -7.18 -18.65
C LEU A 182 3.39 -7.93 -19.71
N ARG A 183 3.68 -7.29 -20.85
CA ARG A 183 4.54 -7.88 -21.89
C ARG A 183 5.94 -8.19 -21.35
N ASN A 184 6.53 -7.30 -20.55
CA ASN A 184 7.84 -7.52 -19.96
C ASN A 184 7.82 -8.69 -18.96
N LEU A 185 6.76 -8.82 -18.16
CA LEU A 185 6.57 -9.97 -17.25
C LEU A 185 6.50 -11.29 -18.02
N VAL A 186 5.71 -11.34 -19.09
CA VAL A 186 5.57 -12.54 -19.94
C VAL A 186 6.91 -12.92 -20.58
N LEU A 187 7.64 -11.94 -21.13
CA LEU A 187 8.94 -12.18 -21.75
C LEU A 187 10.02 -12.61 -20.75
N ALA A 188 9.97 -12.09 -19.52
CA ALA A 188 10.86 -12.52 -18.45
C ALA A 188 10.54 -13.96 -18.03
N ALA A 189 9.27 -14.25 -17.75
CA ALA A 189 8.81 -15.58 -17.35
C ALA A 189 9.10 -16.65 -18.40
N SER A 190 8.90 -16.36 -19.70
CA SER A 190 9.18 -17.35 -20.77
C SER A 190 10.66 -17.77 -20.83
N ARG A 191 11.56 -16.93 -20.30
CA ARG A 191 13.01 -17.16 -20.24
C ARG A 191 13.48 -17.62 -18.86
N ALA A 192 12.62 -17.51 -17.84
CA ALA A 192 12.96 -17.88 -16.49
C ALA A 192 13.28 -19.38 -16.42
N ARG A 193 14.34 -19.69 -15.69
CA ARG A 193 14.81 -21.04 -15.37
C ARG A 193 15.21 -21.00 -13.91
N VAL A 194 14.28 -21.38 -13.05
CA VAL A 194 14.47 -21.39 -11.60
C VAL A 194 14.70 -22.82 -11.11
N PRO A 195 15.33 -23.05 -9.95
CA PRO A 195 15.60 -24.40 -9.44
C PRO A 195 14.35 -25.30 -9.35
N ALA A 196 13.20 -24.70 -9.04
CA ALA A 196 11.91 -25.40 -9.00
C ALA A 196 11.31 -25.72 -10.38
N ALA A 197 11.83 -25.10 -11.44
CA ALA A 197 11.34 -25.22 -12.81
C ALA A 197 12.54 -25.19 -13.80
N PRO A 198 13.43 -26.20 -13.76
CA PRO A 198 14.67 -26.19 -14.54
C PRO A 198 14.44 -26.25 -16.05
N ALA A 199 13.28 -26.78 -16.48
CA ALA A 199 12.85 -26.76 -17.88
C ALA A 199 12.20 -25.44 -18.32
N GLY A 200 11.87 -24.56 -17.37
CA GLY A 200 11.06 -23.36 -17.56
C GLY A 200 9.67 -23.48 -16.95
N VAL A 201 8.88 -22.42 -17.09
CA VAL A 201 7.46 -22.42 -16.73
C VAL A 201 6.60 -22.58 -17.96
N ASP A 202 5.50 -23.31 -17.82
CA ASP A 202 4.54 -23.61 -18.90
C ASP A 202 3.40 -22.59 -18.96
N ALA A 203 3.20 -21.82 -17.88
CA ALA A 203 2.24 -20.72 -17.80
C ALA A 203 2.70 -19.64 -16.83
N LEU A 204 2.09 -18.45 -16.93
CA LEU A 204 2.31 -17.32 -16.05
C LEU A 204 1.01 -16.84 -15.40
N LEU A 205 1.00 -16.74 -14.08
CA LEU A 205 -0.02 -16.03 -13.31
C LEU A 205 0.54 -14.71 -12.82
N VAL A 206 -0.09 -13.59 -13.20
CA VAL A 206 0.22 -12.27 -12.62
C VAL A 206 -0.83 -11.96 -11.56
N VAL A 207 -0.40 -11.85 -10.31
CA VAL A 207 -1.23 -11.44 -9.17
C VAL A 207 -0.98 -9.98 -8.88
N THR A 208 -2.03 -9.17 -8.71
CA THR A 208 -1.85 -7.73 -8.49
C THR A 208 -2.95 -7.12 -7.65
N ASN A 209 -2.66 -6.10 -6.85
CA ASN A 209 -3.69 -5.26 -6.23
C ASN A 209 -4.03 -4.01 -7.08
N LYS A 210 -3.28 -3.78 -8.17
CA LYS A 210 -3.45 -2.64 -9.08
C LYS A 210 -4.83 -2.66 -9.74
N PRO A 211 -5.40 -1.50 -10.08
CA PRO A 211 -6.57 -1.44 -10.96
C PRO A 211 -6.29 -2.12 -12.30
N LEU A 212 -7.21 -2.95 -12.77
CA LEU A 212 -7.10 -3.62 -14.06
C LEU A 212 -7.70 -2.74 -15.18
N PRO A 213 -6.95 -2.42 -16.25
CA PRO A 213 -7.51 -1.63 -17.34
C PRO A 213 -8.54 -2.43 -18.15
N THR A 214 -9.54 -1.76 -18.71
CA THR A 214 -10.63 -2.40 -19.48
C THR A 214 -10.15 -3.18 -20.70
N ASN A 215 -8.99 -2.82 -21.27
CA ASN A 215 -8.38 -3.51 -22.40
C ASN A 215 -7.51 -4.72 -21.99
N LEU A 216 -7.38 -5.03 -20.70
CA LEU A 216 -6.54 -6.12 -20.20
C LEU A 216 -6.92 -7.49 -20.81
N PRO A 217 -8.19 -7.90 -20.93
CA PRO A 217 -8.53 -9.22 -21.48
C PRO A 217 -8.04 -9.41 -22.92
N ARG A 218 -8.06 -8.34 -23.73
CA ARG A 218 -7.52 -8.37 -25.10
C ARG A 218 -6.01 -8.57 -25.08
N ARG A 219 -5.29 -7.82 -24.24
CA ARG A 219 -3.82 -7.91 -24.10
C ARG A 219 -3.38 -9.28 -23.57
N VAL A 220 -4.08 -9.82 -22.59
CA VAL A 220 -3.80 -11.16 -22.05
C VAL A 220 -3.95 -12.22 -23.14
N ARG A 221 -4.99 -12.14 -23.99
CA ARG A 221 -5.14 -13.06 -25.14
C ARG A 221 -4.00 -12.93 -26.14
N GLU A 222 -3.60 -11.71 -26.48
CA GLU A 222 -2.48 -11.45 -27.40
C GLU A 222 -1.16 -12.03 -26.86
N MET A 223 -0.88 -11.90 -25.57
CA MET A 223 0.34 -12.43 -24.95
C MET A 223 0.29 -13.95 -24.71
N SER A 224 -0.91 -14.50 -24.49
CA SER A 224 -1.12 -15.94 -24.24
C SER A 224 -0.71 -16.84 -25.41
N ALA A 225 -0.49 -16.28 -26.60
CA ALA A 225 0.08 -17.00 -27.74
C ALA A 225 1.55 -17.41 -27.52
N SER A 226 2.29 -16.70 -26.65
CA SER A 226 3.69 -16.98 -26.34
C SER A 226 3.88 -17.85 -25.09
N LEU A 227 3.07 -17.58 -24.07
CA LEU A 227 3.05 -18.30 -22.81
C LEU A 227 1.64 -18.16 -22.24
N PRO A 228 0.89 -19.25 -21.98
CA PRO A 228 -0.42 -19.18 -21.34
C PRO A 228 -0.39 -18.25 -20.12
N THR A 229 -1.11 -17.13 -20.19
CA THR A 229 -1.02 -16.08 -19.17
C THR A 229 -2.40 -15.78 -18.59
N ALA A 230 -2.48 -15.60 -17.28
CA ALA A 230 -3.65 -15.08 -16.59
C ALA A 230 -3.25 -13.92 -15.68
N VAL A 231 -4.19 -13.00 -15.45
CA VAL A 231 -4.05 -11.91 -14.48
C VAL A 231 -5.21 -11.99 -13.51
N VAL A 232 -4.92 -11.91 -12.22
CA VAL A 232 -5.91 -11.86 -11.14
C VAL A 232 -5.66 -10.63 -10.30
N ARG A 233 -6.74 -9.93 -9.96
CA ARG A 233 -6.69 -8.91 -8.93
C ARG A 233 -6.91 -9.58 -7.58
N TRP A 234 -5.98 -9.41 -6.66
CA TRP A 234 -6.04 -9.96 -5.30
C TRP A 234 -5.70 -8.85 -4.32
N VAL A 235 -6.59 -8.63 -3.34
CA VAL A 235 -6.47 -7.61 -2.31
C VAL A 235 -6.34 -8.24 -0.93
N ASP A 236 -7.15 -9.27 -0.66
CA ASP A 236 -7.17 -9.99 0.61
C ASP A 236 -7.73 -11.42 0.42
N GLU A 237 -7.94 -12.14 1.52
CA GLU A 237 -8.38 -13.54 1.51
C GLU A 237 -9.74 -13.77 0.85
N GLN A 238 -10.57 -12.73 0.68
CA GLN A 238 -11.87 -12.86 0.00
C GLN A 238 -11.70 -13.13 -1.50
N ASP A 239 -10.54 -12.79 -2.07
CA ASP A 239 -10.21 -13.01 -3.48
C ASP A 239 -9.59 -14.40 -3.74
N ASP A 240 -9.43 -15.26 -2.72
CA ASP A 240 -8.80 -16.58 -2.84
C ASP A 240 -9.50 -17.49 -3.86
N GLN A 241 -10.83 -17.41 -3.96
CA GLN A 241 -11.58 -18.17 -4.96
C GLN A 241 -11.22 -17.72 -6.38
N ALA A 242 -10.98 -16.43 -6.60
CA ALA A 242 -10.56 -15.91 -7.89
C ALA A 242 -9.12 -16.34 -8.22
N LEU A 243 -8.24 -16.37 -7.22
CA LEU A 243 -6.86 -16.85 -7.35
C LEU A 243 -6.82 -18.34 -7.74
N ASP A 244 -7.53 -19.21 -7.00
CA ASP A 244 -7.64 -20.64 -7.32
C ASP A 244 -8.24 -20.86 -8.71
N ALA A 245 -9.35 -20.19 -9.03
CA ALA A 245 -9.99 -20.32 -10.34
C ALA A 245 -9.04 -19.98 -11.50
N LYS A 246 -8.13 -19.01 -11.33
CA LYS A 246 -7.12 -18.67 -12.35
C LYS A 246 -6.01 -19.69 -12.46
N ILE A 247 -5.58 -20.29 -11.35
CA ILE A 247 -4.64 -21.41 -11.38
C ILE A 247 -5.27 -22.60 -12.11
N GLN A 248 -6.50 -22.98 -11.77
CA GLN A 248 -7.23 -24.06 -12.47
C GLN A 248 -7.49 -23.77 -13.95
N GLU A 249 -7.73 -22.49 -14.32
CA GLU A 249 -7.81 -22.06 -15.71
C GLU A 249 -6.48 -22.29 -16.45
N LEU A 250 -5.36 -21.93 -15.84
CA LEU A 250 -4.03 -22.13 -16.43
C LEU A 250 -3.65 -23.61 -16.50
N THR A 251 -3.88 -24.40 -15.44
CA THR A 251 -3.60 -25.85 -15.43
C THR A 251 -4.29 -26.58 -16.59
N ARG A 252 -5.52 -26.19 -16.95
CA ARG A 252 -6.25 -26.77 -18.09
C ARG A 252 -5.71 -26.32 -19.45
N ARG A 253 -4.98 -25.21 -19.52
CA ARG A 253 -4.37 -24.69 -20.76
C ARG A 253 -2.98 -25.24 -21.01
N ILE A 254 -2.30 -25.74 -19.98
CA ILE A 254 -1.02 -26.42 -20.12
C ILE A 254 -1.29 -27.80 -20.73
N SER A 255 -0.69 -28.07 -21.88
CA SER A 255 -0.72 -29.40 -22.50
C SER A 255 0.01 -30.39 -21.60
N PRO A 256 -0.50 -31.61 -21.41
CA PRO A 256 0.22 -32.63 -20.64
C PRO A 256 1.57 -32.94 -21.31
N PRO A 257 2.61 -33.26 -20.53
CA PRO A 257 3.89 -33.70 -21.09
C PRO A 257 3.67 -34.97 -21.91
N GLU A 258 4.20 -34.99 -23.15
CA GLU A 258 4.22 -36.18 -24.01
C GLU A 258 5.12 -37.30 -23.48
#